data_AF-A0A7Y2NPL2-F1
#
_entry.id   AF-A0A7Y2NPL2-F1
#
_cell.length_a   1.000
_cell.length_b   1.000
_cell.length_c   1.000
_cell.angle_alpha   90.00
_cell.angle_beta   90.00
_cell.angle_gamma   90.00
#
_symmetry.space_group_name_H-M   'P 1'
#
loop_
_entity.id
_entity.type
_entity.pdbx_description
1 polymer ?
#
loop_
_entity_poly.entity_id
_entity_poly.type
_entity_poly.pdbx_seq_one_letter_code
_entity_poly.pdbx_strand_id
1 'polypeptide(L)' 'FLPFEWYDTPNIHFCSIVDFREYCTKNDVRIEKTVYLSTDRGGRVLRGVRPNLFAENAVYLLSAGR' A
#
# COMPACT_ATOMS: atom_id res chain seq x y z
N PHE A 1 -22.29 0.90 24.76
CA PHE A 1 -21.20 1.85 24.44
C PHE A 1 -20.08 1.05 23.80
N LEU A 2 -19.72 1.36 22.54
CA LEU A 2 -18.44 0.88 22.04
C LEU A 2 -17.34 1.62 22.83
N PRO A 3 -16.32 0.92 23.33
CA PRO A 3 -15.27 1.53 24.15
C PRO A 3 -14.39 2.51 23.37
N PHE A 4 -14.48 2.54 22.04
CA PHE A 4 -13.69 3.40 21.15
C PHE A 4 -14.56 3.84 19.97
N GLU A 5 -14.36 5.07 19.52
CA GLU A 5 -14.94 5.57 18.26
C GLU A 5 -14.36 4.80 17.06
N TRP A 6 -15.06 4.79 15.93
CA TRP A 6 -14.66 4.01 14.74
C TRP A 6 -13.28 4.41 14.18
N TYR A 7 -12.82 5.64 14.48
CA TYR A 7 -11.51 6.16 14.11
C TYR A 7 -10.43 5.99 15.19
N ASP A 8 -10.81 5.67 16.44
CA ASP A 8 -9.93 5.56 17.60
C ASP A 8 -9.61 4.11 17.98
N THR A 9 -9.79 3.17 17.05
CA THR A 9 -9.46 1.78 17.33
C THR A 9 -7.94 1.65 17.50
N PRO A 10 -7.42 1.19 18.64
CA PRO A 10 -5.99 1.21 18.94
C PRO A 10 -5.12 0.37 17.99
N ASN A 11 -5.74 -0.48 17.16
CA ASN A 11 -5.08 -1.33 16.16
C ASN A 11 -5.13 -0.77 14.72
N ILE A 12 -5.55 0.48 14.51
CA ILE A 12 -5.47 1.10 13.18
C ILE A 12 -4.01 1.47 12.90
N HIS A 13 -3.30 0.53 12.30
CA HIS A 13 -1.96 0.75 11.81
C HIS A 13 -2.02 1.35 10.40
N PHE A 14 -1.16 2.35 10.16
CA PHE A 14 -0.97 2.89 8.82
C PHE A 14 -0.38 1.80 7.92
N CYS A 15 -1.18 1.29 6.97
CA CYS A 15 -0.73 0.29 6.03
C CYS A 15 0.12 0.96 4.94
N SER A 16 1.44 0.74 5.00
CA SER A 16 2.33 1.25 3.98
C SER A 16 2.37 0.37 2.73
N ILE A 17 2.91 0.90 1.64
CA ILE A 17 3.09 0.16 0.38
C ILE A 17 3.99 -1.08 0.61
N VAL A 18 5.01 -0.97 1.46
CA VAL A 18 5.88 -2.11 1.82
C VAL A 18 5.10 -3.18 2.58
N ASP A 19 4.29 -2.78 3.57
CA ASP A 19 3.50 -3.73 4.38
C ASP A 19 2.53 -4.52 3.49
N PHE A 20 1.87 -3.84 2.54
CA PHE A 20 0.98 -4.50 1.60
C PHE A 20 1.71 -5.48 0.68
N ARG A 21 2.91 -5.13 0.20
CA ARG A 21 3.73 -6.03 -0.64
C ARG A 21 4.19 -7.27 0.12
N GLU A 22 4.59 -7.08 1.39
CA GLU A 22 4.97 -8.18 2.26
C GLU A 22 3.77 -9.09 2.55
N TYR A 23 2.60 -8.50 2.82
CA TYR A 23 1.35 -9.25 2.96
C TYR A 23 1.03 -10.08 1.71
N CYS A 24 1.12 -9.49 0.51
CA CYS A 24 0.89 -10.23 -0.73
C CYS A 24 1.85 -11.41 -0.89
N THR A 25 3.14 -11.19 -0.56
CA THR A 25 4.16 -12.25 -0.64
C THR A 25 3.88 -13.39 0.35
N LYS A 26 3.43 -13.07 1.56
CA LYS A 26 3.09 -14.07 2.60
C LYS A 26 1.83 -14.88 2.30
N ASN A 27 0.88 -14.29 1.58
CA ASN A 27 -0.42 -14.90 1.30
C ASN A 27 -0.54 -15.47 -0.12
N ASP A 28 0.59 -15.64 -0.82
CA ASP A 28 0.64 -16.11 -2.21
C ASP A 28 -0.28 -15.30 -3.15
N VAL A 29 -0.37 -14.00 -2.92
CA VAL A 29 -1.10 -13.08 -3.80
C VAL A 29 -0.12 -12.51 -4.81
N ARG A 30 -0.37 -12.77 -6.09
CA ARG A 30 0.51 -12.31 -7.16
C ARG A 30 0.13 -10.87 -7.55
N ILE A 31 1.14 -10.00 -7.56
CA ILE A 31 1.02 -8.62 -8.03
C ILE A 31 1.43 -8.58 -9.52
N GLU A 32 0.48 -8.39 -10.41
CA GLU A 32 0.71 -8.31 -11.86
C GLU A 32 1.17 -6.92 -12.29
N LYS A 33 0.63 -5.89 -11.65
CA LYS A 33 0.93 -4.49 -11.98
C LYS A 33 0.80 -3.60 -10.75
N THR A 34 1.64 -2.58 -10.69
CA THR A 34 1.58 -1.54 -9.65
C THR A 34 1.62 -0.17 -10.30
N VAL A 35 0.75 0.72 -9.83
CA VAL A 35 0.72 2.13 -10.22
C VAL A 35 0.83 2.98 -8.98
N TYR A 36 1.90 3.75 -8.89
CA TYR A 36 2.12 4.70 -7.80
C TYR A 36 1.49 6.06 -8.14
N LEU A 37 0.62 6.54 -7.26
CA LEU A 37 -0.05 7.84 -7.36
C LEU A 37 0.61 8.82 -6.37
N SER A 38 0.91 10.01 -6.86
CA SER A 38 1.36 11.13 -6.04
C SER A 38 0.98 12.41 -6.73
N THR A 39 0.61 13.41 -5.93
CA THR A 39 0.10 14.72 -6.34
C THR A 39 1.19 15.60 -6.98
N ASP A 40 2.46 15.26 -6.74
CA ASP A 40 3.63 15.89 -7.38
C ASP A 40 3.85 15.37 -8.83
N ARG A 41 4.05 16.30 -9.76
CA ARG A 41 4.32 16.00 -11.18
C ARG A 41 5.76 15.57 -11.46
N GLY A 42 6.71 15.77 -10.53
CA GLY A 42 8.14 15.51 -10.72
C GLY A 42 8.63 14.09 -10.38
N GLY A 43 7.87 13.32 -9.59
CA GLY A 43 8.36 12.10 -8.95
C GLY A 43 8.28 10.79 -9.74
N ARG A 44 7.86 10.76 -11.02
CA ARG A 44 7.65 9.50 -11.77
C ARG A 44 8.88 8.57 -11.78
N VAL A 45 10.09 9.12 -11.84
CA VAL A 45 11.35 8.35 -11.90
C VAL A 45 11.79 7.85 -10.51
N LEU A 46 11.47 8.56 -9.43
CA LEU A 46 11.89 8.21 -8.07
C LEU A 46 10.93 7.24 -7.36
N ARG A 47 9.69 7.09 -7.86
CA ARG A 47 8.66 6.16 -7.35
C ARG A 47 9.11 4.68 -7.39
N GLY A 48 9.99 4.32 -8.32
CA GLY A 48 10.49 2.95 -8.44
C GLY A 48 11.53 2.56 -7.38
N VAL A 49 12.20 3.55 -6.74
CA VAL A 49 13.30 3.30 -5.80
C VAL A 49 12.83 3.31 -4.35
N ARG A 50 11.94 4.23 -3.97
CA ARG A 50 11.40 4.36 -2.59
C ARG A 50 9.92 4.78 -2.60
N PRO A 51 8.99 3.85 -2.87
CA PRO A 51 7.59 4.20 -3.06
C PRO A 51 6.94 4.78 -1.79
N ASN A 52 7.28 4.32 -0.58
CA ASN A 52 6.74 4.88 0.66
C ASN A 52 7.09 6.36 0.91
N LEU A 53 8.15 6.88 0.27
CA LEU A 53 8.62 8.26 0.47
C LEU A 53 8.09 9.21 -0.61
N PHE A 54 7.76 8.69 -1.80
CA PHE A 54 7.44 9.49 -2.99
C PHE A 54 6.05 9.21 -3.58
N ALA A 55 5.34 8.20 -3.08
CA ALA A 55 3.97 7.88 -3.48
C ALA A 55 3.05 8.01 -2.26
N GLU A 56 1.96 8.75 -2.43
CA GLU A 56 0.92 8.90 -1.40
C GLU A 56 -0.03 7.70 -1.42
N ASN A 57 -0.29 7.18 -2.62
CA ASN A 57 -1.19 6.05 -2.83
C ASN A 57 -0.60 5.08 -3.85
N ALA A 58 -1.02 3.81 -3.81
CA ALA A 58 -0.65 2.80 -4.79
C ALA A 58 -1.88 1.97 -5.19
N VAL A 59 -2.00 1.70 -6.49
CA VAL A 59 -3.02 0.82 -7.07
C VAL A 59 -2.34 -0.44 -7.57
N TYR A 60 -2.89 -1.60 -7.19
CA TYR A 60 -2.35 -2.91 -7.54
C TYR A 60 -3.35 -3.70 -8.38
N LEU A 61 -2.85 -4.33 -9.44
CA LEU A 61 -3.54 -5.40 -10.14
C LEU A 61 -3.08 -6.72 -9.53
N LEU A 62 -4.02 -7.47 -8.96
CA LEU A 62 -3.75 -8.71 -8.25
C LEU A 62 -4.35 -9.90 -8.98
N SER A 63 -3.71 -11.06 -8.84
CA SER A 63 -4.22 -12.36 -9.24
C SER A 63 -4.03 -13.35 -8.09
N ALA A 64 -4.90 -14.36 -8.01
CA ALA A 64 -4.74 -15.43 -7.04
C ALA A 64 -3.50 -16.27 -7.40
N GLY A 65 -2.67 -16.58 -6.40
CA GLY A 65 -1.66 -17.65 -6.51
C GLY A 65 -2.32 -18.97 -6.88
N ARG A 66 -1.61 -19.78 -7.66
CA ARG A 66 -2.14 -21.02 -8.23
C ARG A 66 -1.88 -22.21 -7.32
#